data_AF-A0A3A9BYE7-F1
#
_entry.id   AF-A0A3A9BYE7-F1
#
_cell.length_a   1.000
_cell.length_b   1.000
_cell.length_c   1.000
_cell.angle_alpha   90.00
_cell.angle_beta   90.00
_cell.angle_gamma   90.00
#
_symmetry.space_group_name_H-M   'P 1'
#
loop_
_entity.id
_entity.type
_entity.pdbx_description
1 polymer ?
#
loop_
_entity_poly.entity_id
_entity_poly.type
_entity_poly.pdbx_seq_one_letter_code
_entity_poly.pdbx_strand_id
1 'polypeptide(L)'
;MIPERGAAMRTLRVKTVDFNYTKESEQNNCIVKALRKKYDVEVSDDPELLIYSVWGNEHRRYDCTKLFYTSEPFSPDFNECDYAIGFDPMQFGPRYLRLPLFALEVTPSIQDRAVFREMNITEKRFCNFVYSNEFAGSGAFLRKEFCQKLMRYKKVDCPGMVLHNMDSDEIPSRYGENWYQGKLDFLRKYKFTIAFENTRMDGYTTEKLVQPFQAGSIPVYYGNPAVSEEFNRGAFVDCNAFDNDFDAVIEEIRRIDNDPELAKYMILQNPLKEGYDFAWEDRLLRFLTDMIETGRRRYDHMVLKTSDRDFNRPGTLNYRMYKQGIVQGLQEWKEIAIYGNGNFAVKIKEFLDDCQVDTVSVCLVTRAEDAGGEFMGLPVVSIGEWKPLTDCPLILTAVRENGQEELMRSLADRGYRNFLSVNDFLTDVIKS
;
A
#
# COMPACT_ATOMS: atom_id res chain seq x y z
N MET A 1 -56.45 20.17 -7.68
CA MET A 1 -55.20 19.39 -7.67
C MET A 1 -54.52 19.65 -6.34
N ILE A 2 -54.51 18.64 -5.48
CA ILE A 2 -53.79 18.65 -4.20
C ILE A 2 -52.31 18.37 -4.56
N PRO A 3 -51.32 19.08 -3.99
CA PRO A 3 -49.92 18.77 -4.26
C PRO A 3 -49.61 17.36 -3.75
N GLU A 4 -48.97 16.54 -4.58
CA GLU A 4 -48.47 15.22 -4.17
C GLU A 4 -47.58 15.38 -2.93
N ARG A 5 -47.90 14.62 -1.88
CA ARG A 5 -47.03 14.46 -0.72
C ARG A 5 -45.71 13.91 -1.23
N GLY A 6 -44.61 14.64 -1.06
CA GLY A 6 -43.27 14.14 -1.36
C GLY A 6 -43.09 12.79 -0.68
N ALA A 7 -42.72 11.77 -1.46
CA ALA A 7 -42.49 10.43 -0.93
C ALA A 7 -41.47 10.51 0.21
N ALA A 8 -41.78 9.90 1.36
CA ALA A 8 -40.85 9.83 2.47
C ALA A 8 -39.57 9.10 1.99
N MET A 9 -38.41 9.70 2.26
CA MET A 9 -37.12 9.05 1.94
C MET A 9 -37.02 7.71 2.69
N ARG A 10 -36.52 6.68 2.01
CA ARG A 10 -36.25 5.38 2.66
C ARG A 10 -35.22 5.59 3.77
N THR A 11 -35.54 5.14 4.98
CA THR A 11 -34.57 5.04 6.08
C THR A 11 -33.56 3.93 5.78
N LEU A 12 -32.27 4.21 5.95
CA LEU A 12 -31.17 3.27 5.76
C LEU A 12 -30.35 3.20 7.05
N ARG A 13 -30.34 2.03 7.71
CA ARG A 13 -29.54 1.79 8.91
C ARG A 13 -28.08 1.51 8.55
N VAL A 14 -27.18 2.38 8.99
CA VAL A 14 -25.74 2.33 8.67
C VAL A 14 -24.92 2.24 9.94
N LYS A 15 -23.79 1.52 9.88
CA LYS A 15 -22.75 1.58 10.91
C LYS A 15 -21.38 1.71 10.28
N THR A 16 -20.46 2.43 10.95
CA THR A 16 -19.05 2.49 10.52
C THR A 16 -18.14 1.90 11.59
N VAL A 17 -17.23 1.00 11.21
CA VAL A 17 -16.30 0.34 12.15
C VAL A 17 -14.88 0.26 11.58
N ASP A 18 -13.89 -0.05 12.43
CA ASP A 18 -12.50 -0.30 12.02
C ASP A 18 -11.77 0.89 11.34
N PHE A 19 -12.16 2.13 11.67
CA PHE A 19 -11.47 3.37 11.27
C PHE A 19 -10.56 3.92 12.40
N ASN A 20 -9.50 4.65 12.03
CA ASN A 20 -8.55 5.26 12.99
C ASN A 20 -9.13 6.56 13.60
N TYR A 21 -9.98 6.44 14.63
CA TYR A 21 -10.52 7.44 15.57
C TYR A 21 -11.02 8.84 15.07
N THR A 22 -12.23 9.20 15.56
CA THR A 22 -12.97 10.50 15.62
C THR A 22 -13.07 11.45 14.42
N LYS A 23 -12.05 11.66 13.57
CA LYS A 23 -12.14 12.60 12.42
C LYS A 23 -12.90 12.03 11.22
N GLU A 24 -12.84 10.71 11.04
CA GLU A 24 -13.59 9.95 10.02
C GLU A 24 -14.87 9.32 10.59
N SER A 25 -15.40 9.89 11.70
CA SER A 25 -16.58 9.37 12.39
C SER A 25 -17.79 9.22 11.46
N GLU A 26 -18.72 8.36 11.88
CA GLU A 26 -19.99 7.94 11.27
C GLU A 26 -20.77 9.04 10.52
N GLN A 27 -20.51 10.32 10.77
CA GLN A 27 -21.26 11.44 10.22
C GLN A 27 -20.52 12.25 9.15
N ASN A 28 -19.19 12.09 8.97
CA ASN A 28 -18.37 12.96 8.10
C ASN A 28 -17.63 12.27 6.94
N ASN A 29 -17.71 10.94 6.83
CA ASN A 29 -17.19 10.19 5.68
C ASN A 29 -17.94 10.57 4.38
N CYS A 30 -17.23 10.70 3.25
CA CYS A 30 -17.79 11.01 1.94
C CYS A 30 -18.89 10.03 1.51
N ILE A 31 -18.80 8.76 1.91
CA ILE A 31 -19.81 7.74 1.65
C ILE A 31 -21.13 8.08 2.34
N VAL A 32 -21.10 8.39 3.64
CA VAL A 32 -22.31 8.73 4.40
C VAL A 32 -22.93 10.04 3.89
N LYS A 33 -22.09 11.03 3.55
CA LYS A 33 -22.56 12.27 2.91
C LYS A 33 -23.26 12.01 1.57
N ALA A 34 -22.72 11.10 0.75
CA ALA A 34 -23.36 10.71 -0.50
C ALA A 34 -24.70 9.98 -0.27
N LEU A 35 -24.75 9.03 0.67
CA LEU A 35 -25.98 8.30 1.02
C LEU A 35 -27.12 9.24 1.47
N ARG A 36 -26.79 10.26 2.29
CA ARG A 36 -27.77 11.26 2.76
C ARG A 36 -28.41 12.09 1.64
N LYS A 37 -27.86 12.08 0.42
CA LYS A 37 -28.51 12.72 -0.74
C LYS A 37 -29.75 11.96 -1.23
N LYS A 38 -29.91 10.66 -0.89
CA LYS A 38 -31.01 9.81 -1.37
C LYS A 38 -31.76 9.06 -0.26
N TYR A 39 -31.14 8.87 0.90
CA TYR A 39 -31.67 8.09 2.01
C TYR A 39 -31.70 8.91 3.30
N ASP A 40 -32.66 8.59 4.17
CA ASP A 40 -32.66 9.03 5.56
C ASP A 40 -31.72 8.11 6.36
N VAL A 41 -30.47 8.53 6.55
CA VAL A 41 -29.41 7.67 7.13
C VAL A 41 -29.47 7.71 8.65
N GLU A 42 -29.76 6.55 9.25
CA GLU A 42 -29.77 6.33 10.70
C GLU A 42 -28.55 5.51 11.12
N VAL A 43 -27.85 5.94 12.17
CA VAL A 43 -26.77 5.13 12.78
C VAL A 43 -27.39 4.05 13.66
N SER A 44 -27.03 2.78 13.45
CA SER A 44 -27.64 1.65 14.17
C SER A 44 -26.65 0.52 14.47
N ASP A 45 -26.79 -0.11 15.64
CA ASP A 45 -26.08 -1.35 16.00
C ASP A 45 -26.63 -2.60 15.28
N ASP A 46 -27.78 -2.49 14.61
CA ASP A 46 -28.35 -3.47 13.69
C ASP A 46 -28.39 -2.91 12.24
N PRO A 47 -27.21 -2.74 11.60
CA PRO A 47 -27.11 -2.05 10.32
C PRO A 47 -27.55 -2.92 9.13
N GLU A 48 -28.20 -2.30 8.14
CA GLU A 48 -28.38 -2.89 6.81
C GLU A 48 -27.10 -2.80 5.97
N LEU A 49 -26.34 -1.70 6.17
CA LEU A 49 -25.05 -1.43 5.55
C LEU A 49 -23.99 -1.17 6.63
N LEU A 50 -22.94 -1.97 6.62
CA LEU A 50 -21.73 -1.74 7.40
C LEU A 50 -20.62 -1.21 6.50
N ILE A 51 -20.07 -0.06 6.84
CA ILE A 51 -18.90 0.51 6.20
C ILE A 51 -17.70 0.25 7.11
N TYR A 52 -16.61 -0.33 6.60
CA TYR A 52 -15.46 -0.65 7.45
C TYR A 52 -14.12 -0.39 6.76
N SER A 53 -13.09 -0.25 7.59
CA SER A 53 -11.70 -0.01 7.18
C SER A 53 -10.73 -1.00 7.84
N VAL A 54 -9.44 -0.69 7.86
CA VAL A 54 -8.33 -1.63 8.12
C VAL A 54 -7.78 -1.59 9.55
N TRP A 55 -8.35 -0.78 10.44
CA TRP A 55 -7.80 -0.54 11.78
C TRP A 55 -8.36 -1.47 12.86
N GLY A 56 -9.09 -2.51 12.48
CA GLY A 56 -9.70 -3.45 13.41
C GLY A 56 -10.31 -4.66 12.71
N ASN A 57 -11.07 -5.43 13.49
CA ASN A 57 -11.74 -6.65 13.04
C ASN A 57 -13.22 -6.69 13.47
N GLU A 58 -13.80 -5.55 13.85
CA GLU A 58 -15.17 -5.47 14.34
C GLU A 58 -16.17 -5.84 13.24
N HIS A 59 -15.86 -5.52 11.97
CA HIS A 59 -16.70 -5.85 10.82
C HIS A 59 -17.08 -7.32 10.71
N ARG A 60 -16.25 -8.22 11.23
CA ARG A 60 -16.47 -9.67 11.23
C ARG A 60 -17.63 -10.11 12.13
N ARG A 61 -18.08 -9.25 13.05
CA ARG A 61 -19.17 -9.54 13.99
C ARG A 61 -20.56 -9.31 13.38
N TYR A 62 -20.64 -8.61 12.26
CA TYR A 62 -21.91 -8.24 11.64
C TYR A 62 -22.23 -9.16 10.48
N ASP A 63 -23.49 -9.54 10.41
CA ASP A 63 -24.08 -10.26 9.29
C ASP A 63 -25.03 -9.29 8.56
N CYS A 64 -24.46 -8.39 7.76
CA CYS A 64 -25.16 -7.42 6.90
C CYS A 64 -24.36 -7.12 5.62
N THR A 65 -24.85 -6.23 4.75
CA THR A 65 -24.10 -5.83 3.56
C THR A 65 -22.85 -5.06 3.99
N LYS A 66 -21.68 -5.49 3.52
CA LYS A 66 -20.39 -4.88 3.90
C LYS A 66 -19.76 -4.11 2.76
N LEU A 67 -19.46 -2.83 3.01
CA LEU A 67 -18.69 -1.96 2.14
C LEU A 67 -17.31 -1.69 2.75
N PHE A 68 -16.26 -2.20 2.12
CA PHE A 68 -14.89 -1.85 2.46
C PHE A 68 -14.55 -0.46 1.91
N TYR A 69 -13.93 0.38 2.73
CA TYR A 69 -13.39 1.68 2.33
C TYR A 69 -12.21 2.06 3.23
N THR A 70 -11.11 2.50 2.63
CA THR A 70 -9.94 2.94 3.39
C THR A 70 -9.19 4.08 2.71
N SER A 71 -8.52 4.90 3.53
CA SER A 71 -7.55 5.91 3.11
C SER A 71 -6.10 5.38 3.05
N GLU A 72 -5.90 4.14 3.51
CA GLU A 72 -4.59 3.48 3.57
C GLU A 72 -4.32 2.64 2.30
N PRO A 73 -3.05 2.31 2.00
CA PRO A 73 -2.69 1.56 0.80
C PRO A 73 -2.97 0.06 0.96
N PHE A 74 -4.24 -0.31 1.07
CA PHE A 74 -4.71 -1.70 1.16
C PHE A 74 -5.68 -2.03 0.02
N SER A 75 -5.46 -3.18 -0.60
CA SER A 75 -6.43 -3.78 -1.52
C SER A 75 -7.56 -4.45 -0.73
N PRO A 76 -8.82 -4.38 -1.21
CA PRO A 76 -9.96 -5.01 -0.55
C PRO A 76 -9.89 -6.54 -0.54
N ASP A 77 -10.29 -7.15 0.58
CA ASP A 77 -10.59 -8.58 0.65
C ASP A 77 -12.08 -8.83 0.40
N PHE A 78 -12.43 -9.29 -0.81
CA PHE A 78 -13.80 -9.60 -1.21
C PHE A 78 -14.39 -10.87 -0.58
N ASN A 79 -13.63 -11.58 0.26
CA ASN A 79 -14.16 -12.60 1.17
C ASN A 79 -14.72 -11.97 2.45
N GLU A 80 -14.28 -10.76 2.82
CA GLU A 80 -14.73 -10.05 4.02
C GLU A 80 -15.77 -8.96 3.69
N CYS A 81 -15.77 -8.45 2.46
CA CYS A 81 -16.74 -7.44 1.98
C CYS A 81 -17.61 -7.89 0.81
N ASP A 82 -18.83 -7.35 0.74
CA ASP A 82 -19.70 -7.47 -0.43
C ASP A 82 -19.30 -6.48 -1.52
N TYR A 83 -18.92 -5.27 -1.14
CA TYR A 83 -18.54 -4.17 -2.02
C TYR A 83 -17.29 -3.49 -1.49
N ALA A 84 -16.53 -2.84 -2.36
CA ALA A 84 -15.34 -2.10 -1.98
C ALA A 84 -15.17 -0.82 -2.77
N ILE A 85 -14.63 0.20 -2.09
CA ILE A 85 -14.13 1.43 -2.68
C ILE A 85 -12.64 1.50 -2.36
N GLY A 86 -11.79 1.65 -3.38
CA GLY A 86 -10.33 1.63 -3.21
C GLY A 86 -9.55 2.35 -4.28
N PHE A 87 -8.24 2.08 -4.30
CA PHE A 87 -7.25 2.73 -5.17
C PHE A 87 -6.87 1.87 -6.39
N ASP A 88 -6.91 0.55 -6.23
CA ASP A 88 -6.43 -0.42 -7.20
C ASP A 88 -7.03 -0.16 -8.60
N PRO A 89 -6.21 -0.17 -9.67
CA PRO A 89 -6.68 -0.04 -11.04
C PRO A 89 -7.33 -1.34 -11.53
N MET A 90 -8.38 -1.79 -10.83
CA MET A 90 -9.12 -3.02 -11.15
C MET A 90 -10.59 -2.73 -11.49
N GLN A 91 -11.22 -3.72 -12.10
CA GLN A 91 -12.68 -3.76 -12.28
C GLN A 91 -13.19 -5.06 -11.66
N PHE A 92 -14.27 -4.98 -10.89
CA PHE A 92 -14.93 -6.17 -10.34
C PHE A 92 -16.44 -6.07 -10.45
N GLY A 93 -16.91 -5.90 -11.69
CA GLY A 93 -18.32 -5.67 -11.98
C GLY A 93 -18.90 -4.57 -11.08
N PRO A 94 -20.10 -4.76 -10.51
CA PRO A 94 -20.72 -3.77 -9.63
C PRO A 94 -20.21 -3.82 -8.18
N ARG A 95 -19.24 -4.70 -7.85
CA ARG A 95 -18.73 -4.87 -6.47
C ARG A 95 -17.59 -3.91 -6.14
N TYR A 96 -16.99 -3.24 -7.12
CA TYR A 96 -15.84 -2.37 -6.88
C TYR A 96 -15.99 -1.01 -7.56
N LEU A 97 -15.70 0.05 -6.80
CA LEU A 97 -15.52 1.40 -7.32
C LEU A 97 -14.10 1.88 -7.01
N ARG A 98 -13.33 2.16 -8.05
CA ARG A 98 -12.07 2.90 -7.89
C ARG A 98 -12.39 4.37 -7.58
N LEU A 99 -12.01 4.83 -6.39
CA LEU A 99 -12.13 6.21 -5.95
C LEU A 99 -10.92 6.58 -5.09
N PRO A 100 -9.77 6.89 -5.71
CA PRO A 100 -8.57 7.29 -4.98
C PRO A 100 -8.80 8.63 -4.26
N LEU A 101 -8.14 8.84 -3.12
CA LEU A 101 -8.35 10.02 -2.28
C LEU A 101 -8.12 11.34 -3.00
N PHE A 102 -7.20 11.38 -3.97
CA PHE A 102 -6.97 12.59 -4.75
C PHE A 102 -8.25 13.07 -5.47
N ALA A 103 -9.15 12.16 -5.84
CA ALA A 103 -10.40 12.52 -6.52
C ALA A 103 -11.31 13.38 -5.63
N LEU A 104 -11.27 13.16 -4.31
CA LEU A 104 -12.03 13.94 -3.32
C LEU A 104 -11.50 15.37 -3.15
N GLU A 105 -10.26 15.63 -3.60
CA GLU A 105 -9.54 16.89 -3.44
C GLU A 105 -9.54 17.75 -4.72
N VAL A 106 -10.08 17.24 -5.82
CA VAL A 106 -10.06 17.92 -7.12
C VAL A 106 -11.46 18.32 -7.57
N THR A 107 -11.57 19.55 -8.05
CA THR A 107 -12.72 20.07 -8.77
C THR A 107 -12.22 20.70 -10.08
N PRO A 108 -13.09 21.00 -11.06
CA PRO A 108 -12.65 21.60 -12.32
C PRO A 108 -11.79 22.88 -12.16
N SER A 109 -11.95 23.62 -11.06
CA SER A 109 -11.17 24.83 -10.79
C SER A 109 -9.67 24.58 -10.62
N ILE A 110 -9.24 23.36 -10.31
CA ILE A 110 -7.80 23.05 -10.19
C ILE A 110 -7.04 23.24 -11.52
N GLN A 111 -7.76 23.10 -12.64
CA GLN A 111 -7.24 23.33 -13.99
C GLN A 111 -7.18 24.82 -14.33
N ASP A 112 -7.90 25.70 -13.61
CA ASP A 112 -7.77 27.13 -13.80
C ASP A 112 -6.50 27.66 -13.11
N ARG A 113 -5.46 27.85 -13.91
CA ARG A 113 -4.15 28.32 -13.44
C ARG A 113 -4.03 29.85 -13.46
N ALA A 114 -5.10 30.59 -13.77
CA ALA A 114 -5.06 32.05 -13.87
C ALA A 114 -4.64 32.73 -12.55
N VAL A 115 -5.02 32.14 -11.40
CA VAL A 115 -4.65 32.64 -10.07
C VAL A 115 -3.14 32.69 -9.81
N PHE A 116 -2.35 31.94 -10.58
CA PHE A 116 -0.89 31.88 -10.45
C PHE A 116 -0.12 32.73 -11.49
N ARG A 117 -0.81 33.41 -12.42
CA ARG A 117 -0.13 34.17 -13.51
C ARG A 117 0.76 35.30 -13.01
N GLU A 118 0.29 36.01 -11.99
CA GLU A 118 1.00 37.14 -11.38
C GLU A 118 1.96 36.72 -10.26
N MET A 119 2.17 35.40 -10.06
CA MET A 119 3.07 34.94 -9.01
C MET A 119 4.52 35.35 -9.31
N ASN A 120 5.23 35.79 -8.26
CA ASN A 120 6.67 35.97 -8.31
C ASN A 120 7.39 34.72 -7.77
N ILE A 121 7.97 33.92 -8.66
CA ILE A 121 8.70 32.70 -8.30
C ILE A 121 9.92 33.00 -7.41
N THR A 122 10.53 34.17 -7.56
CA THR A 122 11.76 34.51 -6.83
C THR A 122 11.52 34.84 -5.35
N GLU A 123 10.28 35.20 -4.98
CA GLU A 123 9.88 35.43 -3.58
C GLU A 123 9.54 34.14 -2.82
N LYS A 124 9.36 33.02 -3.52
CA LYS A 124 9.07 31.73 -2.89
C LYS A 124 10.31 31.13 -2.26
N ARG A 125 10.13 30.56 -1.06
CA ARG A 125 11.12 29.67 -0.41
C ARG A 125 11.35 28.43 -1.26
N PHE A 126 12.47 27.76 -1.04
CA PHE A 126 12.89 26.64 -1.89
C PHE A 126 11.92 25.45 -1.84
N CYS A 127 11.92 24.69 -0.75
CA CYS A 127 11.19 23.44 -0.67
C CYS A 127 10.68 23.21 0.76
N ASN A 128 9.52 22.56 0.87
CA ASN A 128 9.00 22.10 2.15
C ASN A 128 8.80 20.57 2.23
N PHE A 129 8.70 20.09 3.46
CA PHE A 129 8.47 18.69 3.82
C PHE A 129 7.53 18.59 5.03
N VAL A 130 6.25 18.28 4.79
CA VAL A 130 5.19 18.28 5.83
C VAL A 130 4.73 16.85 6.15
N TYR A 131 5.39 16.19 7.10
CA TYR A 131 5.08 14.79 7.47
C TYR A 131 5.08 14.54 8.98
N SER A 132 4.22 13.62 9.43
CA SER A 132 4.17 13.16 10.83
C SER A 132 4.42 11.65 10.98
N ASN A 133 4.24 10.87 9.91
CA ASN A 133 4.54 9.45 9.90
C ASN A 133 6.02 9.26 9.50
N GLU A 134 6.81 8.59 10.31
CA GLU A 134 8.23 8.31 10.02
C GLU A 134 8.48 6.85 9.58
N PHE A 135 7.59 5.91 9.93
CA PHE A 135 7.92 4.47 9.90
C PHE A 135 6.92 3.61 9.13
N ALA A 136 5.66 4.01 8.99
CA ALA A 136 4.64 3.18 8.37
C ALA A 136 4.71 3.30 6.85
N GLY A 137 5.15 2.22 6.19
CA GLY A 137 5.31 2.09 4.73
C GLY A 137 6.72 2.43 4.23
N SER A 138 7.19 1.73 3.19
CA SER A 138 8.54 1.89 2.63
C SER A 138 8.83 3.33 2.14
N GLY A 139 7.82 4.00 1.59
CA GLY A 139 7.88 5.40 1.18
C GLY A 139 8.08 6.38 2.33
N ALA A 140 7.73 6.02 3.57
CA ALA A 140 8.01 6.86 4.75
C ALA A 140 9.52 6.98 5.03
N PHE A 141 10.28 5.90 4.82
CA PHE A 141 11.74 5.91 4.91
C PHE A 141 12.36 6.68 3.74
N LEU A 142 11.91 6.39 2.51
CA LEU A 142 12.45 7.01 1.29
C LEU A 142 12.25 8.53 1.27
N ARG A 143 11.08 9.05 1.70
CA ARG A 143 10.86 10.50 1.72
C ARG A 143 11.79 11.22 2.72
N LYS A 144 12.13 10.58 3.83
CA LYS A 144 13.07 11.13 4.82
C LYS A 144 14.47 11.16 4.25
N GLU A 145 14.91 10.06 3.64
CA GLU A 145 16.20 9.96 2.96
C GLU A 145 16.31 11.00 1.84
N PHE A 146 15.30 11.07 0.97
CA PHE A 146 15.23 12.04 -0.12
C PHE A 146 15.33 13.48 0.40
N CYS A 147 14.55 13.82 1.44
CA CYS A 147 14.60 15.15 2.05
C CYS A 147 16.00 15.49 2.59
N GLN A 148 16.67 14.55 3.26
CA GLN A 148 18.03 14.75 3.78
C GLN A 148 19.07 14.89 2.64
N LYS A 149 18.92 14.13 1.55
CA LYS A 149 19.76 14.29 0.35
C LYS A 149 19.55 15.68 -0.28
N LEU A 150 18.30 16.10 -0.46
CA LEU A 150 17.96 17.39 -1.05
C LEU A 150 18.46 18.58 -0.19
N MET A 151 18.45 18.44 1.14
CA MET A 151 19.00 19.44 2.06
C MET A 151 20.51 19.72 1.85
N ARG A 152 21.26 18.80 1.24
CA ARG A 152 22.68 19.03 0.87
C ARG A 152 22.82 20.06 -0.25
N TYR A 153 21.79 20.24 -1.07
CA TYR A 153 21.76 21.27 -2.11
C TYR A 153 21.28 22.62 -1.57
N LYS A 154 20.11 22.65 -0.93
CA LYS A 154 19.52 23.87 -0.34
C LYS A 154 18.57 23.50 0.80
N LYS A 155 18.44 24.38 1.80
CA LYS A 155 17.59 24.15 2.99
C LYS A 155 16.16 23.78 2.58
N VAL A 156 15.68 22.65 3.09
CA VAL A 156 14.27 22.23 3.05
C VAL A 156 13.64 22.54 4.40
N ASP A 157 12.47 23.16 4.40
CA ASP A 157 11.76 23.52 5.62
C ASP A 157 10.77 22.43 6.03
N CYS A 158 10.92 21.91 7.25
CA CYS A 158 10.22 20.74 7.77
C CYS A 158 9.43 21.12 9.03
N PRO A 159 8.17 21.57 8.94
CA PRO A 159 7.37 21.92 10.11
C PRO A 159 6.65 20.71 10.75
N GLY A 160 6.63 19.56 10.05
CA GLY A 160 6.04 18.32 10.57
C GLY A 160 6.83 17.70 11.72
N MET A 161 6.38 16.57 12.24
CA MET A 161 7.09 15.83 13.30
C MET A 161 8.36 15.15 12.80
N VAL A 162 8.43 14.85 11.50
CA VAL A 162 9.58 14.18 10.88
C VAL A 162 10.60 15.23 10.43
N LEU A 163 11.87 15.02 10.80
CA LEU A 163 13.02 15.93 10.64
C LEU A 163 12.93 17.26 11.40
N HIS A 164 11.74 17.87 11.48
CA HIS A 164 11.38 19.03 12.29
C HIS A 164 12.50 20.07 12.50
N ASN A 165 12.61 21.05 11.59
CA ASN A 165 13.72 22.01 11.59
C ASN A 165 13.29 23.50 11.55
N MET A 166 12.03 23.76 11.87
CA MET A 166 11.47 25.10 11.95
C MET A 166 10.35 25.16 13.01
N ASP A 167 10.05 26.35 13.48
CA ASP A 167 9.04 26.57 14.52
C ASP A 167 7.66 26.06 14.09
N SER A 168 6.97 25.40 15.03
CA SER A 168 5.65 24.82 14.79
C SER A 168 4.56 25.85 14.53
N ASP A 169 4.79 27.13 14.79
CA ASP A 169 3.76 28.18 14.69
C ASP A 169 3.57 28.68 13.24
N GLU A 170 4.46 28.30 12.32
CA GLU A 170 4.34 28.64 10.89
C GLU A 170 3.27 27.83 10.14
N ILE A 171 2.79 26.72 10.73
CA ILE A 171 1.71 25.88 10.21
C ILE A 171 0.73 25.55 11.36
N PRO A 172 -0.59 25.54 11.15
CA PRO A 172 -1.50 25.16 12.23
C PRO A 172 -1.26 23.70 12.68
N SER A 173 -1.69 23.39 13.90
CA SER A 173 -1.70 22.02 14.40
C SER A 173 -2.44 21.09 13.45
N ARG A 174 -1.85 19.92 13.15
CA ARG A 174 -2.45 18.84 12.36
C ARG A 174 -3.81 18.39 12.88
N TYR A 175 -4.04 18.53 14.18
CA TYR A 175 -5.28 18.13 14.83
C TYR A 175 -6.31 19.26 14.91
N GLY A 176 -5.93 20.50 14.59
CA GLY A 176 -6.83 21.65 14.57
C GLY A 176 -7.81 21.66 13.38
N GLU A 177 -8.87 22.45 13.52
CA GLU A 177 -9.92 22.60 12.50
C GLU A 177 -9.42 23.29 11.22
N ASN A 178 -8.46 24.21 11.34
CA ASN A 178 -7.90 24.98 10.21
C ASN A 178 -6.72 24.28 9.50
N TRP A 179 -6.47 22.99 9.77
CA TRP A 179 -5.32 22.28 9.22
C TRP A 179 -5.26 22.34 7.69
N TYR A 180 -6.38 22.09 7.02
CA TYR A 180 -6.44 22.04 5.56
C TYR A 180 -5.99 23.36 4.94
N GLN A 181 -6.68 24.46 5.30
CA GLN A 181 -6.39 25.78 4.73
C GLN A 181 -5.00 26.27 5.13
N GLY A 182 -4.62 26.14 6.40
CA GLY A 182 -3.30 26.61 6.83
C GLY A 182 -2.15 25.78 6.27
N LYS A 183 -2.34 24.49 5.96
CA LYS A 183 -1.36 23.72 5.19
C LYS A 183 -1.23 24.28 3.78
N LEU A 184 -2.32 24.55 3.07
CA LEU A 184 -2.26 25.16 1.73
C LEU A 184 -1.58 26.54 1.74
N ASP A 185 -1.89 27.38 2.74
CA ASP A 185 -1.26 28.69 2.90
C ASP A 185 0.24 28.57 3.18
N PHE A 186 0.65 27.56 3.95
CA PHE A 186 2.05 27.24 4.17
C PHE A 186 2.73 26.78 2.86
N LEU A 187 2.16 25.81 2.15
CA LEU A 187 2.70 25.30 0.88
C LEU A 187 2.84 26.42 -0.17
N ARG A 188 1.93 27.39 -0.18
CA ARG A 188 1.95 28.54 -1.12
C ARG A 188 3.22 29.38 -1.01
N LYS A 189 3.92 29.36 0.12
CA LYS A 189 5.18 30.08 0.31
C LYS A 189 6.37 29.44 -0.44
N TYR A 190 6.23 28.23 -0.98
CA TYR A 190 7.35 27.43 -1.52
C TYR A 190 7.26 27.22 -3.03
N LYS A 191 8.43 27.03 -3.66
CA LYS A 191 8.54 26.59 -5.06
C LYS A 191 8.25 25.10 -5.19
N PHE A 192 8.82 24.28 -4.30
CA PHE A 192 8.67 22.82 -4.33
C PHE A 192 8.00 22.28 -3.06
N THR A 193 7.34 21.14 -3.21
CA THR A 193 6.82 20.34 -2.09
C THR A 193 7.14 18.88 -2.30
N ILE A 194 7.82 18.25 -1.34
CA ILE A 194 8.03 16.80 -1.34
C ILE A 194 6.69 16.12 -1.09
N ALA A 195 6.15 15.46 -2.12
CA ALA A 195 4.81 14.89 -2.19
C ALA A 195 4.87 13.35 -2.27
N PHE A 196 5.64 12.73 -1.38
CA PHE A 196 5.84 11.28 -1.35
C PHE A 196 4.74 10.59 -0.56
N GLU A 197 4.15 9.57 -1.17
CA GLU A 197 3.29 8.61 -0.48
C GLU A 197 4.08 7.78 0.54
N ASN A 198 3.38 7.23 1.51
CA ASN A 198 3.97 6.29 2.47
C ASN A 198 4.30 4.93 1.86
N THR A 199 3.66 4.56 0.76
CA THR A 199 3.90 3.29 0.05
C THR A 199 3.80 3.52 -1.46
N ARG A 200 4.66 2.83 -2.22
CA ARG A 200 4.56 2.75 -3.68
C ARG A 200 3.55 1.66 -4.04
N MET A 201 2.39 2.02 -4.57
CA MET A 201 1.31 1.09 -4.93
C MET A 201 0.54 1.62 -6.14
N ASP A 202 0.19 0.73 -7.07
CA ASP A 202 -0.58 1.09 -8.26
C ASP A 202 -1.92 1.72 -7.90
N GLY A 203 -2.22 2.85 -8.52
CA GLY A 203 -3.44 3.62 -8.26
C GLY A 203 -3.46 4.40 -6.94
N TYR A 204 -2.47 4.24 -6.05
CA TYR A 204 -2.40 4.94 -4.76
C TYR A 204 -1.90 6.37 -4.89
N THR A 205 -2.81 7.28 -5.18
CA THR A 205 -2.55 8.71 -5.23
C THR A 205 -3.49 9.45 -4.27
N THR A 206 -2.91 10.26 -3.39
CA THR A 206 -3.63 10.92 -2.29
C THR A 206 -3.60 12.45 -2.43
N GLU A 207 -4.04 13.14 -1.38
CA GLU A 207 -3.99 14.61 -1.27
C GLU A 207 -2.56 15.15 -1.39
N LYS A 208 -1.54 14.34 -1.12
CA LYS A 208 -0.13 14.76 -1.12
C LYS A 208 0.32 15.30 -2.48
N LEU A 209 -0.16 14.71 -3.58
CA LEU A 209 0.12 15.22 -4.93
C LEU A 209 -0.71 16.47 -5.26
N VAL A 210 -1.97 16.50 -4.81
CA VAL A 210 -2.94 17.52 -5.22
C VAL A 210 -2.77 18.85 -4.49
N GLN A 211 -2.49 18.81 -3.19
CA GLN A 211 -2.39 20.03 -2.37
C GLN A 211 -1.27 20.99 -2.82
N PRO A 212 -0.08 20.54 -3.27
CA PRO A 212 0.91 21.43 -3.89
C PRO A 212 0.36 22.12 -5.15
N PHE A 213 -0.39 21.43 -6.00
CA PHE A 213 -1.02 22.05 -7.18
C PHE A 213 -2.02 23.15 -6.80
N GLN A 214 -2.83 22.93 -5.76
CA GLN A 214 -3.76 23.92 -5.22
C GLN A 214 -3.04 25.14 -4.62
N ALA A 215 -1.82 24.95 -4.10
CA ALA A 215 -1.01 26.01 -3.50
C ALA A 215 -0.08 26.74 -4.49
N GLY A 216 0.00 26.30 -5.75
CA GLY A 216 0.96 26.83 -6.72
C GLY A 216 2.41 26.51 -6.32
N SER A 217 2.63 25.27 -5.88
CA SER A 217 3.94 24.69 -5.55
C SER A 217 4.13 23.43 -6.38
N ILE A 218 5.33 23.23 -6.93
CA ILE A 218 5.68 22.10 -7.79
C ILE A 218 5.81 20.85 -6.92
N PRO A 219 4.96 19.82 -7.10
CA PRO A 219 5.12 18.57 -6.38
C PRO A 219 6.36 17.82 -6.87
N VAL A 220 7.10 17.22 -5.94
CA VAL A 220 8.09 16.19 -6.21
C VAL A 220 7.49 14.88 -5.74
N TYR A 221 7.05 14.03 -6.68
CA TYR A 221 6.11 12.95 -6.38
C TYR A 221 6.72 11.55 -6.52
N TYR A 222 6.48 10.73 -5.50
CA TYR A 222 6.79 9.29 -5.45
C TYR A 222 5.60 8.57 -4.81
N GLY A 223 5.11 7.49 -5.41
CA GLY A 223 3.92 6.79 -4.92
C GLY A 223 3.32 5.88 -5.99
N ASN A 224 2.27 6.33 -6.67
CA ASN A 224 1.65 5.60 -7.77
C ASN A 224 2.59 5.52 -9.00
N PRO A 225 3.02 4.33 -9.43
CA PRO A 225 3.87 4.16 -10.63
C PRO A 225 3.22 4.64 -11.92
N ALA A 226 1.88 4.55 -11.97
CA ALA A 226 1.06 4.94 -13.10
C ALA A 226 0.45 6.34 -12.93
N VAL A 227 0.98 7.18 -12.03
CA VAL A 227 0.42 8.53 -11.74
C VAL A 227 0.20 9.37 -12.99
N SER A 228 1.07 9.23 -13.99
CA SER A 228 0.99 9.91 -15.26
C SER A 228 -0.19 9.52 -16.15
N GLU A 229 -0.95 8.48 -15.80
CA GLU A 229 -2.19 8.12 -16.49
C GLU A 229 -3.28 9.18 -16.24
N GLU A 230 -3.28 9.79 -15.06
CA GLU A 230 -4.28 10.76 -14.62
C GLU A 230 -3.71 12.20 -14.55
N PHE A 231 -2.41 12.34 -14.27
CA PHE A 231 -1.75 13.63 -14.09
C PHE A 231 -0.83 14.01 -15.26
N ASN A 232 -0.73 15.31 -15.52
CA ASN A 232 0.16 15.88 -16.52
C ASN A 232 1.60 15.91 -16.02
N ARG A 233 2.49 15.15 -16.65
CA ARG A 233 3.93 15.12 -16.32
C ARG A 233 4.64 16.47 -16.41
N GLY A 234 4.10 17.43 -17.16
CA GLY A 234 4.66 18.79 -17.22
C GLY A 234 4.40 19.63 -15.96
N ALA A 235 3.51 19.20 -15.07
CA ALA A 235 3.11 19.98 -13.90
C ALA A 235 3.91 19.66 -12.62
N PHE A 236 4.65 18.55 -12.58
CA PHE A 236 5.33 18.05 -11.39
C PHE A 236 6.62 17.31 -11.73
N VAL A 237 7.47 17.10 -10.73
CA VAL A 237 8.66 16.24 -10.86
C VAL A 237 8.24 14.80 -10.54
N ASP A 238 8.08 13.99 -11.58
CA ASP A 238 7.71 12.57 -11.51
C ASP A 238 8.94 11.71 -11.19
N CYS A 239 9.11 11.24 -9.95
CA CYS A 239 10.25 10.40 -9.59
C CYS A 239 10.29 9.09 -10.39
N ASN A 240 9.15 8.59 -10.88
CA ASN A 240 9.12 7.38 -11.71
C ASN A 240 9.80 7.60 -13.07
N ALA A 241 9.85 8.83 -13.58
CA ALA A 241 10.50 9.16 -14.85
C ALA A 241 12.04 9.06 -14.78
N PHE A 242 12.59 8.94 -13.57
CA PHE A 242 14.01 8.79 -13.29
C PHE A 242 14.34 7.42 -12.69
N ASP A 243 13.49 6.40 -12.89
CA ASP A 243 13.62 5.07 -12.27
C ASP A 243 13.75 5.12 -10.73
N ASN A 244 13.27 6.21 -10.12
CA ASN A 244 13.46 6.55 -8.71
C ASN A 244 14.92 6.71 -8.29
N ASP A 245 15.82 7.03 -9.22
CA ASP A 245 17.15 7.56 -8.93
C ASP A 245 17.01 8.97 -8.34
N PHE A 246 17.10 9.04 -7.02
CA PHE A 246 16.95 10.28 -6.28
C PHE A 246 18.06 11.29 -6.53
N ASP A 247 19.24 10.87 -6.96
CA ASP A 247 20.30 11.82 -7.31
C ASP A 247 19.95 12.50 -8.65
N ALA A 248 19.44 11.74 -9.64
CA ALA A 248 18.91 12.31 -10.88
C ALA A 248 17.69 13.24 -10.66
N VAL A 249 16.76 12.86 -9.76
CA VAL A 249 15.63 13.72 -9.36
C VAL A 249 16.13 15.04 -8.74
N ILE A 250 17.17 14.99 -7.90
CA ILE A 250 17.76 16.20 -7.30
C ILE A 250 18.39 17.08 -8.38
N GLU A 251 19.05 16.52 -9.39
CA GLU A 251 19.56 17.31 -10.52
C GLU A 251 18.44 17.99 -11.32
N GLU A 252 17.30 17.32 -11.52
CA GLU A 252 16.14 17.97 -12.15
C GLU A 252 15.57 19.11 -11.29
N ILE A 253 15.48 18.92 -9.97
CA ILE A 253 15.08 20.00 -9.05
C ILE A 253 16.07 21.18 -9.12
N ARG A 254 17.37 20.92 -9.22
CA ARG A 254 18.38 21.97 -9.40
C ARG A 254 18.19 22.72 -10.72
N ARG A 255 17.89 22.01 -11.81
CA ARG A 255 17.60 22.62 -13.11
C ARG A 255 16.41 23.57 -13.01
N ILE A 256 15.32 23.12 -12.39
CA ILE A 256 14.09 23.92 -12.24
C ILE A 256 14.29 25.08 -11.24
N ASP A 257 15.01 24.89 -10.12
CA ASP A 257 15.22 25.95 -9.13
C ASP A 257 16.02 27.14 -9.69
N ASN A 258 16.96 26.86 -10.60
CA ASN A 258 17.80 27.84 -11.28
C ASN A 258 17.15 28.46 -12.54
N ASP A 259 15.95 28.03 -12.92
CA ASP A 259 15.19 28.55 -14.06
C ASP A 259 13.79 29.00 -13.61
N PRO A 260 13.63 30.27 -13.18
CA PRO A 260 12.34 30.79 -12.72
C PRO A 260 11.22 30.72 -13.77
N GLU A 261 11.55 30.80 -15.05
CA GLU A 261 10.57 30.72 -16.14
C GLU A 261 10.09 29.28 -16.32
N LEU A 262 10.98 28.29 -16.24
CA LEU A 262 10.61 26.88 -16.22
C LEU A 262 9.74 26.54 -15.00
N ALA A 263 10.13 27.01 -13.81
CA ALA A 263 9.35 26.78 -12.60
C ALA A 263 7.94 27.40 -12.70
N LYS A 264 7.83 28.64 -13.23
CA LYS A 264 6.55 29.29 -13.50
C LYS A 264 5.74 28.52 -14.54
N TYR A 265 6.37 28.08 -15.62
CA TYR A 265 5.75 27.29 -16.68
C TYR A 265 5.13 26.00 -16.14
N MET A 266 5.85 25.26 -15.27
CA MET A 266 5.33 24.04 -14.64
C MET A 266 4.12 24.30 -13.77
N ILE A 267 4.13 25.36 -12.95
CA ILE A 267 2.99 25.72 -12.07
C ILE A 267 1.74 26.12 -12.87
N LEU A 268 1.95 26.71 -14.05
CA LEU A 268 0.90 27.10 -14.98
C LEU A 268 0.38 25.94 -15.85
N GLN A 269 1.01 24.77 -15.80
CA GLN A 269 0.45 23.58 -16.44
C GLN A 269 -0.82 23.12 -15.73
N ASN A 270 -1.76 22.63 -16.54
CA ASN A 270 -2.94 21.90 -16.07
C ASN A 270 -2.48 20.64 -15.32
N PRO A 271 -2.83 20.44 -14.03
CA PRO A 271 -2.35 19.31 -13.25
C PRO A 271 -2.85 17.96 -13.71
N LEU A 272 -4.13 17.88 -14.10
CA LEU A 272 -4.77 16.64 -14.57
C LEU A 272 -4.74 16.59 -16.10
N LYS A 273 -4.73 15.38 -16.66
CA LYS A 273 -4.82 15.21 -18.12
C LYS A 273 -6.13 15.77 -18.68
N GLU A 274 -6.07 16.14 -19.95
CA GLU A 274 -7.26 16.53 -20.72
C GLU A 274 -8.28 15.39 -20.68
N GLY A 275 -9.57 15.74 -20.49
CA GLY A 275 -10.66 14.78 -20.40
C GLY A 275 -10.81 14.07 -19.05
N TYR A 276 -10.07 14.45 -18.01
CA TYR A 276 -10.28 13.90 -16.66
C TYR A 276 -11.73 14.10 -16.18
N ASP A 277 -12.34 13.01 -15.68
CA ASP A 277 -13.74 12.99 -15.25
C ASP A 277 -13.90 13.37 -13.76
N PHE A 278 -14.27 14.64 -13.53
CA PHE A 278 -14.54 15.21 -12.21
C PHE A 278 -15.87 14.76 -11.58
N ALA A 279 -16.72 13.99 -12.26
CA ALA A 279 -18.04 13.57 -11.76
C ALA A 279 -17.97 12.39 -10.78
N TRP A 280 -16.98 12.38 -9.88
CA TRP A 280 -16.76 11.30 -8.93
C TRP A 280 -17.91 11.17 -7.92
N GLU A 281 -18.53 12.29 -7.52
CA GLU A 281 -19.69 12.29 -6.62
C GLU A 281 -20.87 11.53 -7.21
N ASP A 282 -21.12 11.73 -8.51
CA ASP A 282 -22.21 11.06 -9.22
C ASP A 282 -21.91 9.57 -9.39
N ARG A 283 -20.65 9.21 -9.70
CA ARG A 283 -20.22 7.81 -9.75
C ARG A 283 -20.38 7.12 -8.39
N LEU A 284 -19.97 7.79 -7.31
CA LEU A 284 -20.11 7.30 -5.95
C LEU A 284 -21.59 7.11 -5.59
N LEU A 285 -22.45 8.10 -5.85
CA LEU A 285 -23.88 8.01 -5.53
C LEU A 285 -24.57 6.89 -6.32
N ARG A 286 -24.24 6.71 -7.61
CA ARG A 286 -24.75 5.60 -8.42
C ARG A 286 -24.29 4.25 -7.86
N PHE A 287 -22.99 4.09 -7.59
CA PHE A 287 -22.45 2.85 -7.02
C PHE A 287 -23.14 2.49 -5.70
N LEU A 288 -23.27 3.45 -4.78
CA LEU A 288 -23.93 3.23 -3.49
C LEU A 288 -25.42 2.91 -3.64
N THR A 289 -26.09 3.54 -4.60
CA THR A 289 -27.48 3.26 -4.92
C THR A 289 -27.66 1.83 -5.42
N ASP A 290 -26.90 1.44 -6.44
CA ASP A 290 -26.99 0.12 -7.06
C ASP A 290 -26.64 -0.99 -6.06
N MET A 291 -25.67 -0.71 -5.18
CA MET A 291 -25.32 -1.57 -4.05
C MET A 291 -26.51 -1.80 -3.11
N ILE A 292 -27.16 -0.73 -2.66
CA ILE A 292 -28.29 -0.80 -1.73
C ILE A 292 -29.52 -1.44 -2.36
N GLU A 293 -29.75 -1.24 -3.65
CA GLU A 293 -30.86 -1.83 -4.39
C GLU A 293 -30.61 -3.31 -4.73
N THR A 294 -29.36 -3.70 -5.00
CA THR A 294 -29.04 -5.12 -5.24
C THR A 294 -28.91 -5.94 -3.94
N GLY A 295 -28.47 -5.31 -2.84
CA GLY A 295 -28.13 -6.02 -1.61
C GLY A 295 -26.85 -6.85 -1.73
N ARG A 296 -26.71 -7.88 -0.90
CA ARG A 296 -25.50 -8.71 -0.83
C ARG A 296 -25.28 -9.52 -2.11
N ARG A 297 -24.00 -9.61 -2.51
CA ARG A 297 -23.57 -10.40 -3.70
C ARG A 297 -22.56 -11.49 -3.35
N ARG A 298 -22.33 -11.76 -2.07
CA ARG A 298 -21.47 -12.86 -1.62
C ARG A 298 -22.09 -14.22 -1.95
N TYR A 299 -21.27 -15.14 -2.45
CA TYR A 299 -21.60 -16.56 -2.50
C TYR A 299 -21.32 -17.17 -1.13
N ASP A 300 -22.37 -17.41 -0.33
CA ASP A 300 -22.26 -18.08 0.97
C ASP A 300 -22.18 -19.60 0.76
N HIS A 301 -21.02 -20.10 0.32
CA HIS A 301 -20.69 -21.49 0.61
C HIS A 301 -20.39 -21.55 2.10
N MET A 302 -21.20 -22.30 2.85
CA MET A 302 -21.05 -22.59 4.29
C MET A 302 -19.69 -22.17 4.84
N VAL A 303 -19.67 -21.03 5.54
CA VAL A 303 -18.49 -20.54 6.26
C VAL A 303 -18.24 -21.50 7.43
N LEU A 304 -17.61 -22.63 7.11
CA LEU A 304 -16.87 -23.39 8.11
C LEU A 304 -15.77 -22.44 8.58
N LYS A 305 -15.89 -22.00 9.83
CA LYS A 305 -14.83 -21.35 10.58
C LYS A 305 -13.63 -22.29 10.64
N THR A 306 -12.77 -22.25 9.64
CA THR A 306 -11.46 -22.88 9.66
C THR A 306 -10.45 -21.88 9.12
N SER A 307 -9.43 -21.64 9.94
CA SER A 307 -8.33 -20.69 9.79
C SER A 307 -7.61 -20.78 8.44
N ASP A 308 -6.58 -19.94 8.24
CA ASP A 308 -5.66 -19.85 7.08
C ASP A 308 -5.25 -21.16 6.36
N ARG A 309 -5.51 -22.32 6.98
CA ARG A 309 -5.44 -23.65 6.40
C ARG A 309 -6.29 -23.82 5.13
N ASP A 310 -7.38 -23.05 4.94
CA ASP A 310 -8.27 -23.26 3.78
C ASP A 310 -7.84 -22.53 2.50
N PHE A 311 -7.18 -21.37 2.59
CA PHE A 311 -6.65 -20.66 1.42
C PHE A 311 -5.51 -21.44 0.74
N ASN A 312 -4.80 -22.24 1.54
CA ASN A 312 -3.64 -23.03 1.15
C ASN A 312 -4.00 -24.49 0.84
N ARG A 313 -5.29 -24.80 0.68
CA ARG A 313 -5.70 -26.15 0.30
C ARG A 313 -5.27 -26.49 -1.14
N PRO A 314 -4.80 -27.73 -1.38
CA PRO A 314 -4.56 -28.24 -2.73
C PRO A 314 -5.78 -28.02 -3.62
N GLY A 315 -5.57 -27.35 -4.77
CA GLY A 315 -6.61 -27.09 -5.77
C GLY A 315 -7.14 -25.65 -5.81
N THR A 316 -6.90 -24.81 -4.80
CA THR A 316 -7.26 -23.37 -4.88
C THR A 316 -6.37 -22.63 -5.88
N LEU A 317 -6.80 -21.46 -6.37
CA LEU A 317 -5.96 -20.63 -7.24
C LEU A 317 -4.73 -20.11 -6.48
N ASN A 318 -4.91 -19.67 -5.23
CA ASN A 318 -3.81 -19.20 -4.37
C ASN A 318 -2.77 -20.29 -4.14
N TYR A 319 -3.19 -21.50 -3.79
CA TYR A 319 -2.29 -22.66 -3.66
C TYR A 319 -1.49 -22.90 -4.95
N ARG A 320 -2.16 -22.86 -6.11
CA ARG A 320 -1.48 -23.06 -7.40
C ARG A 320 -0.45 -21.96 -7.68
N MET A 321 -0.79 -20.70 -7.41
CA MET A 321 0.11 -19.57 -7.61
C MET A 321 1.31 -19.60 -6.66
N TYR A 322 1.08 -19.90 -5.37
CA TYR A 322 2.17 -20.04 -4.40
C TYR A 322 3.07 -21.23 -4.71
N LYS A 323 2.49 -22.41 -4.99
CA LYS A 323 3.26 -23.60 -5.39
C LYS A 323 4.11 -23.29 -6.62
N GLN A 324 3.52 -22.66 -7.63
CA GLN A 324 4.25 -22.27 -8.84
C GLN A 324 5.41 -21.31 -8.54
N GLY A 325 5.17 -20.25 -7.75
CA GLY A 325 6.21 -19.28 -7.42
C GLY A 325 7.34 -19.88 -6.57
N ILE A 326 7.01 -20.74 -5.61
CA ILE A 326 7.99 -21.45 -4.78
C ILE A 326 8.83 -22.40 -5.63
N VAL A 327 8.20 -23.19 -6.50
CA VAL A 327 8.92 -24.13 -7.39
C VAL A 327 9.84 -23.39 -8.34
N GLN A 328 9.36 -22.33 -9.00
CA GLN A 328 10.18 -21.51 -9.88
C GLN A 328 11.37 -20.90 -9.13
N GLY A 329 11.13 -20.31 -7.96
CA GLY A 329 12.18 -19.72 -7.14
C GLY A 329 13.21 -20.75 -6.67
N LEU A 330 12.80 -21.98 -6.33
CA LEU A 330 13.72 -23.06 -5.96
C LEU A 330 14.59 -23.53 -7.13
N GLN A 331 14.02 -23.62 -8.34
CA GLN A 331 14.74 -24.02 -9.55
C GLN A 331 15.83 -23.01 -9.98
N GLU A 332 15.75 -21.76 -9.53
CA GLU A 332 16.78 -20.74 -9.81
C GLU A 332 18.07 -20.93 -8.99
N TRP A 333 18.02 -21.68 -7.89
CA TRP A 333 19.19 -21.90 -7.03
C TRP A 333 20.10 -22.98 -7.58
N LYS A 334 21.38 -22.64 -7.74
CA LYS A 334 22.43 -23.55 -8.20
C LYS A 334 22.85 -24.61 -7.17
N GLU A 335 22.57 -24.35 -5.90
CA GLU A 335 22.85 -25.26 -4.79
C GLU A 335 21.83 -25.05 -3.67
N ILE A 336 21.24 -26.15 -3.22
CA ILE A 336 20.29 -26.20 -2.10
C ILE A 336 20.81 -27.21 -1.07
N ALA A 337 20.86 -26.80 0.20
CA ALA A 337 21.14 -27.67 1.32
C ALA A 337 19.91 -27.80 2.23
N ILE A 338 19.59 -29.02 2.65
CA ILE A 338 18.48 -29.27 3.57
C ILE A 338 19.04 -29.34 4.99
N TYR A 339 18.66 -28.40 5.86
CA TYR A 339 19.10 -28.37 7.25
C TYR A 339 18.16 -29.19 8.14
N GLY A 340 18.63 -30.38 8.53
CA GLY A 340 17.91 -31.37 9.32
C GLY A 340 17.96 -32.75 8.67
N ASN A 341 17.97 -33.81 9.49
CA ASN A 341 18.04 -35.21 9.06
C ASN A 341 16.87 -36.06 9.62
N GLY A 342 15.73 -35.41 9.89
CA GLY A 342 14.52 -36.05 10.42
C GLY A 342 13.37 -36.14 9.40
N ASN A 343 12.20 -36.63 9.83
CA ASN A 343 11.02 -36.84 8.97
C ASN A 343 10.59 -35.61 8.13
N PHE A 344 10.92 -34.40 8.58
CA PHE A 344 10.56 -33.18 7.86
C PHE A 344 11.50 -32.90 6.69
N ALA A 345 12.78 -33.28 6.82
CA ALA A 345 13.74 -33.25 5.73
C ALA A 345 13.37 -34.27 4.62
N VAL A 346 12.84 -35.43 5.00
CA VAL A 346 12.27 -36.42 4.06
C VAL A 346 11.20 -35.81 3.17
N LYS A 347 10.22 -35.15 3.79
CA LYS A 347 9.12 -34.53 3.07
C LYS A 347 9.60 -33.40 2.14
N ILE A 348 10.52 -32.56 2.61
CA ILE A 348 11.10 -31.51 1.78
C ILE A 348 11.79 -32.12 0.55
N LYS A 349 12.57 -33.20 0.74
CA LYS A 349 13.26 -33.87 -0.36
C LYS A 349 12.28 -34.49 -1.36
N GLU A 350 11.26 -35.19 -0.89
CA GLU A 350 10.19 -35.76 -1.73
C GLU A 350 9.52 -34.67 -2.58
N PHE A 351 9.19 -33.52 -1.98
CA PHE A 351 8.61 -32.39 -2.71
C PHE A 351 9.56 -31.80 -3.76
N LEU A 352 10.84 -31.66 -3.43
CA LEU A 352 11.85 -31.16 -4.38
C LEU A 352 11.99 -32.12 -5.58
N ASP A 353 11.94 -33.43 -5.33
CA ASP A 353 11.98 -34.46 -6.37
C ASP A 353 10.72 -34.41 -7.26
N ASP A 354 9.54 -34.31 -6.66
CA ASP A 354 8.27 -34.16 -7.39
C ASP A 354 8.25 -32.88 -8.25
N CYS A 355 8.92 -31.84 -7.79
CA CYS A 355 9.06 -30.56 -8.51
C CYS A 355 10.28 -30.50 -9.45
N GLN A 356 11.02 -31.61 -9.60
CA GLN A 356 12.20 -31.70 -10.45
C GLN A 356 13.28 -30.65 -10.13
N VAL A 357 13.57 -30.46 -8.83
CA VAL A 357 14.63 -29.57 -8.35
C VAL A 357 15.90 -30.38 -8.08
N ASP A 358 16.78 -30.44 -9.08
CA ASP A 358 17.96 -31.32 -9.07
C ASP A 358 19.20 -30.72 -8.37
N THR A 359 19.06 -29.57 -7.70
CA THR A 359 20.19 -28.78 -7.17
C THR A 359 20.46 -29.04 -5.68
N VAL A 360 19.83 -30.05 -5.08
CA VAL A 360 20.02 -30.43 -3.68
C VAL A 360 21.35 -31.17 -3.50
N SER A 361 22.27 -30.59 -2.72
CA SER A 361 23.65 -31.10 -2.62
C SER A 361 23.96 -31.88 -1.34
N VAL A 362 23.28 -31.59 -0.21
CA VAL A 362 23.67 -32.11 1.10
C VAL A 362 22.54 -32.00 2.14
N CYS A 363 22.58 -32.85 3.17
CA CYS A 363 21.83 -32.67 4.42
C CYS A 363 22.73 -32.12 5.53
N LEU A 364 22.34 -31.01 6.15
CA LEU A 364 23.10 -30.33 7.19
C LEU A 364 22.58 -30.65 8.59
N VAL A 365 23.50 -30.87 9.53
CA VAL A 365 23.18 -31.13 10.95
C VAL A 365 23.99 -30.20 11.87
N THR A 366 23.47 -29.97 13.08
CA THR A 366 24.09 -29.04 14.03
C THR A 366 25.32 -29.63 14.72
N ARG A 367 25.28 -30.92 15.11
CA ARG A 367 26.37 -31.56 15.86
C ARG A 367 27.21 -32.43 14.94
N ALA A 368 28.53 -32.39 15.11
CA ALA A 368 29.45 -33.22 14.33
C ALA A 368 29.25 -34.73 14.55
N GLU A 369 28.76 -35.13 15.72
CA GLU A 369 28.39 -36.53 16.02
C GLU A 369 27.16 -37.03 15.23
N ASP A 370 26.32 -36.11 14.74
CA ASP A 370 25.17 -36.42 13.87
C ASP A 370 25.58 -36.44 12.39
N ALA A 371 26.84 -36.11 12.06
CA ALA A 371 27.37 -36.04 10.71
C ALA A 371 28.04 -37.34 10.27
N GLY A 372 28.09 -37.57 8.96
CA GLY A 372 28.64 -38.78 8.34
C GLY A 372 27.56 -39.71 7.77
N GLY A 373 27.96 -40.52 6.78
CA GLY A 373 27.05 -41.37 6.03
C GLY A 373 26.15 -40.57 5.07
N GLU A 374 25.01 -41.16 4.72
CA GLU A 374 24.04 -40.61 3.77
C GLU A 374 22.62 -40.64 4.35
N PHE A 375 21.83 -39.63 4.02
CA PHE A 375 20.41 -39.54 4.31
C PHE A 375 19.67 -39.14 3.03
N MET A 376 18.72 -39.97 2.59
CA MET A 376 18.01 -39.80 1.30
C MET A 376 18.96 -39.78 0.09
N GLY A 377 20.06 -40.54 0.16
CA GLY A 377 21.11 -40.55 -0.87
C GLY A 377 21.94 -39.26 -0.94
N LEU A 378 21.76 -38.34 0.00
CA LEU A 378 22.57 -37.13 0.13
C LEU A 378 23.58 -37.30 1.28
N PRO A 379 24.81 -36.79 1.16
CA PRO A 379 25.76 -36.81 2.27
C PRO A 379 25.22 -36.01 3.46
N VAL A 380 25.45 -36.49 4.68
CA VAL A 380 25.10 -35.77 5.92
C VAL A 380 26.35 -35.08 6.47
N VAL A 381 26.33 -33.76 6.55
CA VAL A 381 27.49 -32.94 6.90
C VAL A 381 27.18 -32.01 8.07
N SER A 382 28.12 -31.89 9.00
CA SER A 382 28.04 -30.90 10.08
C SER A 382 28.09 -29.50 9.51
N ILE A 383 27.19 -28.61 9.95
CA ILE A 383 27.16 -27.22 9.50
C ILE A 383 28.50 -26.48 9.72
N GLY A 384 29.26 -26.87 10.75
CA GLY A 384 30.56 -26.27 11.03
C GLY A 384 31.67 -26.69 10.06
N GLU A 385 31.48 -27.79 9.35
CA GLU A 385 32.47 -28.37 8.43
C GLU A 385 32.05 -28.29 6.97
N TRP A 386 30.78 -27.95 6.73
CA TRP A 386 30.23 -27.80 5.39
C TRP A 386 30.89 -26.65 4.64
N LYS A 387 31.33 -26.96 3.41
CA LYS A 387 31.83 -25.99 2.45
C LYS A 387 30.85 -25.97 1.27
N PRO A 388 30.11 -24.87 1.07
CA PRO A 388 29.24 -24.71 -0.09
C PRO A 388 29.98 -24.94 -1.40
N LEU A 389 29.31 -25.55 -2.37
CA LEU A 389 29.78 -25.68 -3.75
C LEU A 389 29.67 -24.35 -4.52
N THR A 390 28.86 -23.43 -4.03
CA THR A 390 28.58 -22.11 -4.61
C THR A 390 28.77 -20.99 -3.59
N ASP A 391 29.03 -19.76 -4.05
CA ASP A 391 29.19 -18.60 -3.18
C ASP A 391 27.88 -18.17 -2.50
N CYS A 392 26.75 -18.71 -2.93
CA CYS A 392 25.42 -18.32 -2.48
C CYS A 392 24.47 -19.52 -2.45
N PRO A 393 24.66 -20.49 -1.53
CA PRO A 393 23.73 -21.60 -1.41
C PRO A 393 22.42 -21.15 -0.75
N LEU A 394 21.33 -21.86 -1.03
CA LEU A 394 20.09 -21.77 -0.27
C LEU A 394 20.07 -22.84 0.82
N ILE A 395 19.76 -22.45 2.06
CA ILE A 395 19.56 -23.40 3.15
C ILE A 395 18.05 -23.50 3.47
N LEU A 396 17.49 -24.69 3.25
CA LEU A 396 16.11 -25.02 3.63
C LEU A 396 16.07 -25.54 5.06
N THR A 397 15.45 -24.82 5.99
CA THR A 397 15.42 -25.23 7.40
C THR A 397 14.28 -26.20 7.67
N ALA A 398 14.64 -27.45 7.99
CA ALA A 398 13.73 -28.56 8.21
C ALA A 398 13.53 -28.89 9.69
N VAL A 399 13.43 -27.87 10.55
CA VAL A 399 13.28 -28.00 12.01
C VAL A 399 11.96 -27.40 12.48
N ARG A 400 11.46 -27.79 13.67
CA ARG A 400 10.19 -27.25 14.22
C ARG A 400 10.30 -25.75 14.52
N GLU A 401 9.19 -25.02 14.33
CA GLU A 401 9.11 -23.54 14.42
C GLU A 401 9.76 -22.94 15.67
N ASN A 402 9.58 -23.57 16.84
CA ASN A 402 10.10 -23.09 18.13
C ASN A 402 11.64 -22.96 18.18
N GLY A 403 12.39 -23.51 17.22
CA GLY A 403 13.86 -23.39 17.13
C GLY A 403 14.39 -22.78 15.83
N GLN A 404 13.51 -22.35 14.91
CA GLN A 404 13.93 -21.85 13.59
C GLN A 404 14.61 -20.49 13.66
N GLU A 405 14.13 -19.57 14.51
CA GLU A 405 14.69 -18.22 14.61
C GLU A 405 16.13 -18.23 15.16
N GLU A 406 16.37 -19.00 16.22
CA GLU A 406 17.71 -19.16 16.81
C GLU A 406 18.68 -19.82 15.82
N LEU A 407 18.20 -20.84 15.08
CA LEU A 407 18.96 -21.48 14.03
C LEU A 407 19.35 -20.50 12.92
N MET A 408 18.40 -19.72 12.39
CA MET A 408 18.67 -18.75 11.34
C MET A 408 19.66 -17.68 11.78
N ARG A 409 19.56 -17.19 13.02
CA ARG A 409 20.56 -16.27 13.60
C ARG A 409 21.95 -16.92 13.66
N SER A 410 22.04 -18.15 14.15
CA SER A 410 23.31 -18.89 14.21
C SER A 410 23.93 -19.15 12.83
N LEU A 411 23.13 -19.36 11.80
CA LEU A 411 23.61 -19.48 10.42
C LEU A 411 24.03 -18.12 9.84
N ALA A 412 23.29 -17.05 10.16
CA ALA A 412 23.62 -15.69 9.76
C ALA A 412 24.94 -15.21 10.35
N ASP A 413 25.24 -15.59 11.59
CA ASP A 413 26.52 -15.30 12.25
C ASP A 413 27.70 -16.04 11.57
N ARG A 414 27.42 -17.17 10.91
CA ARG A 414 28.40 -17.92 10.10
C ARG A 414 28.53 -17.41 8.66
N GLY A 415 27.85 -16.31 8.32
CA GLY A 415 27.95 -15.64 7.01
C GLY A 415 26.95 -16.13 5.97
N TYR A 416 26.09 -17.09 6.29
CA TYR A 416 25.00 -17.49 5.39
C TYR A 416 23.90 -16.43 5.39
N ARG A 417 23.26 -16.20 4.24
CA ARG A 417 22.26 -15.12 4.08
C ARG A 417 20.96 -15.58 3.45
N ASN A 418 20.95 -16.73 2.79
CA ASN A 418 19.77 -17.23 2.07
C ASN A 418 19.18 -18.41 2.82
N PHE A 419 18.05 -18.15 3.48
CA PHE A 419 17.32 -19.15 4.25
C PHE A 419 15.89 -19.18 3.73
N LEU A 420 15.35 -20.38 3.54
CA LEU A 420 13.92 -20.55 3.37
C LEU A 420 13.42 -21.48 4.47
N SER A 421 12.62 -20.90 5.37
CA SER A 421 12.05 -21.62 6.51
C SER A 421 10.80 -22.35 6.09
N VAL A 422 10.79 -23.67 6.27
CA VAL A 422 9.64 -24.50 5.94
C VAL A 422 8.71 -24.51 7.15
N ASN A 423 7.65 -23.69 7.09
CA ASN A 423 6.61 -23.56 8.10
C ASN A 423 5.40 -24.48 7.80
N ASP A 424 4.36 -24.45 8.64
CA ASP A 424 3.15 -25.27 8.44
C ASP A 424 2.51 -25.08 7.04
N PHE A 425 2.59 -23.88 6.47
CA PHE A 425 2.10 -23.59 5.12
C PHE A 425 2.92 -24.31 4.02
N LEU A 426 4.24 -24.16 4.03
CA LEU A 426 5.11 -24.90 3.10
C LEU A 426 4.97 -26.41 3.31
N THR A 427 4.76 -26.86 4.55
CA THR A 427 4.51 -28.27 4.87
C THR A 427 3.23 -28.80 4.20
N ASP A 428 2.16 -28.00 4.18
CA ASP A 428 0.90 -28.37 3.52
C ASP A 428 1.02 -28.33 1.98
N VAL A 429 1.88 -27.46 1.44
CA VAL A 429 2.28 -27.48 0.02
C VAL A 429 3.12 -28.71 -0.33
N ILE A 430 3.96 -29.17 0.61
CA ILE A 430 4.88 -30.31 0.48
C ILE A 430 4.21 -31.68 0.66
N LYS A 431 3.20 -31.80 1.53
CA LYS A 431 2.51 -33.08 1.85
C LYS A 431 1.51 -33.55 0.78
N SER A 432 1.18 -32.73 -0.21
CA SER A 432 0.13 -32.93 -1.21
C SER A 432 0.67 -33.08 -2.62
#